data_AF-X1RUJ4-F1
#
_entry.id   AF-X1RUJ4-F1
#
_cell.length_a   1.000
_cell.length_b   1.000
_cell.length_c   1.000
_cell.angle_alpha   90.00
_cell.angle_beta   90.00
_cell.angle_gamma   90.00
#
_symmetry.space_group_name_H-M   'P 1'
#
loop_
_entity.id
_entity.type
_entity.pdbx_description
1 polymer ?
#
loop_
_entity_poly.entity_id
_entity_poly.type
_entity_poly.pdbx_seq_one_letter_code
_entity_poly.pdbx_strand_id
1 'polypeptide(L)'
;MRIIQVVSYYPPYVGGMQNVTREISERLAKKGHQVEVFTSDIGCKKGKLRSTKNLKIHYLKSYEFAHTPIIPSLFFRLLKLSKNSIIHVHVAQALVPEVVCLVSKIRKIPYIAHIHG
;
A
#
# COMPACT_ATOMS: atom_id res chain seq x y z
N MET A 1 9.49 14.00 -2.32
CA MET A 1 8.43 13.76 -1.30
C MET A 1 8.43 12.28 -0.92
N ARG A 2 7.91 11.92 0.25
CA ARG A 2 7.73 10.53 0.69
C ARG A 2 6.27 10.13 0.52
N ILE A 3 6.01 9.20 -0.40
CA ILE A 3 4.65 8.81 -0.81
C ILE A 3 4.44 7.35 -0.43
N ILE A 4 3.38 7.10 0.32
CA ILE A 4 3.06 5.77 0.86
C ILE A 4 1.84 5.25 0.13
N GLN A 5 2.02 4.25 -0.71
CA GLN A 5 0.95 3.57 -1.42
C GLN A 5 0.46 2.42 -0.54
N VAL A 6 -0.84 2.39 -0.25
CA VAL A 6 -1.45 1.32 0.54
C VAL A 6 -2.56 0.68 -0.28
N VAL A 7 -2.44 -0.62 -0.50
CA VAL A 7 -3.38 -1.39 -1.33
C VAL A 7 -3.50 -2.81 -0.78
N SER A 8 -4.68 -3.41 -0.86
CA SER A 8 -4.91 -4.75 -0.32
C SER A 8 -4.11 -5.82 -1.07
N TYR A 9 -3.97 -5.68 -2.38
CA TYR A 9 -3.25 -6.59 -3.26
C TYR A 9 -2.32 -5.82 -4.19
N TYR A 10 -1.24 -6.44 -4.61
CA TYR A 10 -0.25 -5.87 -5.52
C TYR A 10 0.34 -6.96 -6.40
N PRO A 11 0.93 -6.66 -7.56
CA PRO A 11 1.58 -7.69 -8.37
C PRO A 11 2.55 -8.51 -7.52
N PRO A 12 2.68 -9.83 -7.71
CA PRO A 12 2.19 -10.60 -8.86
C PRO A 12 0.70 -11.00 -8.80
N TYR A 13 -0.05 -10.57 -7.78
CA TYR A 13 -1.50 -10.74 -7.79
C TYR A 13 -2.07 -10.03 -9.02
N VAL A 14 -2.86 -10.75 -9.82
CA VAL A 14 -3.35 -10.27 -11.12
C VAL A 14 -4.65 -9.51 -10.93
N GLY A 15 -4.73 -8.30 -11.46
CA GLY A 15 -5.94 -7.50 -11.53
C GLY A 15 -5.65 -6.05 -11.96
N GLY A 16 -6.70 -5.30 -12.30
CA GLY A 16 -6.57 -3.94 -12.82
C GLY A 16 -5.97 -2.97 -11.80
N MET A 17 -6.49 -2.98 -10.58
CA MET A 17 -6.05 -2.10 -9.49
C MET A 17 -4.57 -2.30 -9.14
N GLN A 18 -4.13 -3.55 -9.09
CA GLN A 18 -2.77 -3.96 -8.78
C GLN A 18 -1.81 -3.35 -9.81
N ASN A 19 -2.19 -3.41 -11.10
CA ASN A 19 -1.42 -2.83 -12.19
C ASN A 19 -1.42 -1.29 -12.15
N VAL A 20 -2.58 -0.66 -11.92
CA VAL A 20 -2.67 0.81 -11.79
C VAL A 20 -1.82 1.32 -10.63
N THR A 21 -1.92 0.67 -9.46
CA THR A 21 -1.12 1.02 -8.27
C THR A 21 0.36 0.87 -8.56
N ARG A 22 0.75 -0.20 -9.28
CA ARG A 22 2.13 -0.41 -9.70
C ARG A 22 2.63 0.69 -10.63
N GLU A 23 1.87 1.01 -11.66
CA GLU A 23 2.24 2.03 -12.64
C GLU A 23 2.38 3.41 -11.98
N ILE A 24 1.44 3.77 -11.10
CA ILE A 24 1.52 5.01 -10.30
C ILE A 24 2.80 5.00 -9.43
N SER A 25 3.05 3.91 -8.71
CA SER A 25 4.23 3.78 -7.83
C SER A 25 5.53 3.93 -8.60
N GLU A 26 5.67 3.22 -9.72
CA GLU A 26 6.86 3.26 -10.56
C GLU A 26 7.06 4.64 -11.20
N ARG A 27 5.99 5.28 -11.70
CA ARG A 27 6.07 6.62 -12.29
C ARG A 27 6.48 7.68 -11.26
N LEU A 28 5.93 7.63 -10.04
CA LEU A 28 6.31 8.55 -8.96
C LEU A 28 7.77 8.34 -8.53
N ALA A 29 8.23 7.09 -8.45
CA ALA A 29 9.61 6.77 -8.15
C ALA A 29 10.58 7.25 -9.26
N LYS A 30 10.19 7.11 -10.54
CA LYS A 30 10.92 7.64 -11.70
C LYS A 30 11.02 9.17 -11.69
N LYS A 31 10.01 9.87 -11.16
CA LYS A 31 10.03 11.32 -10.92
C LYS A 31 10.89 11.74 -9.72
N GLY A 32 11.61 10.81 -9.07
CA GLY A 32 12.52 11.11 -7.97
C GLY A 32 11.86 11.18 -6.59
N HIS A 33 10.60 10.77 -6.46
CA HIS A 33 9.96 10.65 -5.14
C HIS A 33 10.39 9.36 -4.43
N GLN A 34 10.39 9.38 -3.10
CA GLN A 34 10.61 8.19 -2.28
C GLN A 34 9.28 7.48 -2.08
N VAL A 35 9.09 6.34 -2.74
CA VAL A 35 7.82 5.60 -2.73
C VAL A 35 7.96 4.34 -1.91
N GLU A 36 7.00 4.10 -1.01
CA GLU A 36 6.85 2.84 -0.29
C GLU A 36 5.46 2.27 -0.56
N VAL A 37 5.38 0.99 -0.92
CA VAL A 37 4.12 0.27 -1.11
C VAL A 37 3.93 -0.68 0.07
N PHE A 38 2.80 -0.62 0.75
CA PHE A 38 2.37 -1.61 1.73
C PHE A 38 1.19 -2.39 1.19
N THR A 39 1.35 -3.71 1.14
CA THR A 39 0.38 -4.64 0.56
C THR A 39 0.36 -5.96 1.30
N SER A 40 -0.69 -6.76 1.13
CA SER A 40 -0.67 -8.16 1.56
C SER A 40 0.35 -8.98 0.77
N ASP A 41 0.76 -10.12 1.33
CA ASP A 41 1.54 -11.15 0.64
C ASP A 41 0.66 -12.24 -0.01
N ILE A 42 -0.66 -12.03 -0.06
CA ILE A 42 -1.63 -12.95 -0.65
C ILE A 42 -1.38 -13.01 -2.17
N GLY A 43 -1.45 -14.22 -2.74
CA GLY A 43 -1.20 -14.44 -4.17
C GLY A 43 0.26 -14.29 -4.63
N CYS A 44 1.21 -14.08 -3.71
CA CYS A 44 2.63 -13.93 -4.03
C CYS A 44 3.39 -15.25 -4.31
N LYS A 45 2.68 -16.35 -4.62
CA LYS A 45 3.29 -17.68 -4.87
C LYS A 45 4.30 -17.67 -6.03
N LYS A 46 4.10 -16.80 -7.02
CA LYS A 46 4.99 -16.61 -8.17
C LYS A 46 6.22 -15.74 -7.87
N GLY A 47 6.45 -15.39 -6.61
CA GLY A 47 7.53 -14.52 -6.16
C GLY A 47 7.05 -13.09 -5.85
N LYS A 48 7.94 -12.25 -5.34
CA LYS A 48 7.67 -10.86 -4.97
C LYS A 48 8.40 -9.93 -5.94
N LEU A 49 7.79 -8.80 -6.30
CA LEU A 49 8.52 -7.79 -7.06
C LEU A 49 9.67 -7.23 -6.21
N ARG A 50 10.80 -6.98 -6.86
CA ARG A 50 11.99 -6.41 -6.21
C ARG A 50 11.80 -4.92 -5.98
N SER A 51 12.28 -4.46 -4.83
CA SER A 51 12.42 -3.02 -4.57
C SER A 51 13.54 -2.43 -5.43
N THR A 52 13.42 -1.14 -5.75
CA THR A 52 14.43 -0.35 -6.45
C THR A 52 14.84 0.85 -5.60
N LYS A 53 15.80 1.67 -6.08
CA LYS A 53 16.38 2.80 -5.33
C LYS A 53 15.33 3.73 -4.68
N ASN A 54 14.28 4.06 -5.44
CA ASN A 54 13.23 5.01 -5.04
C ASN A 54 11.86 4.35 -4.80
N LEU A 55 11.78 3.02 -4.88
CA LEU A 55 10.55 2.26 -4.71
C LEU A 55 10.80 1.05 -3.81
N LYS A 56 10.30 1.10 -2.58
CA LYS A 56 10.33 -0.05 -1.66
C LYS A 56 8.96 -0.70 -1.61
N ILE A 57 8.92 -2.02 -1.68
CA ILE A 57 7.66 -2.79 -1.66
C ILE A 57 7.67 -3.70 -0.44
N HIS A 58 6.64 -3.57 0.38
CA HIS A 58 6.46 -4.28 1.63
C HIS A 58 5.25 -5.21 1.52
N TYR A 59 5.52 -6.47 1.16
CA TYR A 59 4.55 -7.54 1.26
C TYR A 59 4.48 -8.02 2.71
N LEU A 60 3.37 -7.74 3.37
CA LEU A 60 3.13 -8.03 4.78
C LEU A 60 2.36 -9.35 4.92
N LYS A 61 2.72 -10.16 5.93
CA LYS A 61 2.02 -11.40 6.24
C LYS A 61 0.54 -11.14 6.49
N SER A 62 -0.31 -11.83 5.74
CA SER A 62 -1.74 -11.55 5.69
C SER A 62 -2.57 -12.83 5.63
N TYR A 63 -3.85 -12.70 5.97
CA TYR A 63 -4.86 -13.74 5.87
C TYR A 63 -6.02 -13.21 5.02
N GLU A 64 -6.71 -14.10 4.30
CA GLU A 64 -7.92 -13.72 3.57
C GLU A 64 -9.14 -14.28 4.30
N PHE A 65 -10.13 -13.42 4.55
CA PHE A 65 -11.43 -13.84 5.06
C PHE A 65 -12.51 -13.17 4.22
N ALA A 66 -13.41 -13.96 3.63
CA ALA A 66 -14.47 -13.47 2.75
C ALA A 66 -13.98 -12.44 1.71
N HIS A 67 -12.92 -12.78 0.97
CA HIS A 67 -12.25 -11.90 -0.02
C HIS A 67 -11.68 -10.58 0.53
N THR A 68 -11.57 -10.45 1.85
CA THR A 68 -11.01 -9.28 2.52
C THR A 68 -9.64 -9.63 3.10
N PRO A 69 -8.56 -8.98 2.64
CA PRO A 69 -7.24 -9.14 3.24
C PRO A 69 -7.16 -8.52 4.63
N ILE A 70 -6.83 -9.36 5.61
CA ILE A 70 -6.46 -8.94 6.95
C ILE A 70 -4.94 -8.85 6.99
N ILE A 71 -4.41 -7.65 7.24
CA ILE A 71 -2.97 -7.36 7.28
C ILE A 71 -2.58 -6.86 8.68
N PRO A 72 -2.40 -7.74 9.69
CA PRO A 72 -2.28 -7.33 11.09
C PRO A 72 -1.14 -6.34 11.35
N SER A 73 -0.01 -6.52 10.65
CA SER A 73 1.16 -5.66 10.82
C SER A 73 1.00 -4.27 10.17
N LEU A 74 0.00 -4.06 9.31
CA LEU A 74 -0.16 -2.80 8.57
C LEU A 74 -0.26 -1.60 9.51
N PHE A 75 -1.12 -1.68 10.53
CA PHE A 75 -1.30 -0.62 11.52
C PHE A 75 0.04 -0.19 12.15
N PHE A 76 0.81 -1.15 12.67
CA PHE A 76 2.11 -0.87 13.30
C PHE A 76 3.17 -0.36 12.32
N ARG A 77 3.11 -0.77 11.05
CA ARG A 77 4.02 -0.28 10.01
C ARG A 77 3.69 1.16 9.65
N LEU A 78 2.41 1.51 9.50
CA LEU A 78 1.99 2.88 9.21
C LEU A 78 2.25 3.83 10.39
N LEU A 79 2.16 3.35 11.64
CA LEU A 79 2.59 4.12 12.82
C LEU A 79 4.09 4.45 12.82
N LYS A 80 4.93 3.81 12.01
CA LYS A 80 6.37 4.13 11.95
C LYS A 80 6.73 5.11 10.83
N LEU A 81 5.74 5.62 10.10
CA LEU A 81 5.96 6.57 9.00
C LEU A 81 6.46 7.93 9.50
N SER A 82 7.28 8.59 8.68
CA SER A 82 7.66 9.98 8.91
C SER A 82 6.44 10.90 8.80
N LYS A 83 6.38 11.95 9.61
CA LYS A 83 5.29 12.95 9.56
C LYS A 83 5.23 13.70 8.22
N ASN A 84 6.34 13.78 7.48
CA ASN A 84 6.44 14.43 6.18
C ASN A 84 5.99 13.51 5.02
N SER A 85 5.25 12.44 5.31
CA SER A 85 4.73 11.50 4.31
C SER A 85 3.35 11.93 3.84
N ILE A 86 2.93 11.43 2.67
CA ILE A 86 1.54 11.47 2.21
C ILE A 86 1.12 10.03 1.92
N ILE A 87 -0.04 9.63 2.44
CA ILE A 87 -0.58 8.28 2.21
C ILE A 87 -1.57 8.33 1.03
N HIS A 88 -1.43 7.45 0.06
CA HIS A 88 -2.39 7.23 -1.01
C HIS A 88 -2.93 5.81 -0.84
N VAL A 89 -4.18 5.71 -0.41
CA VAL A 89 -4.86 4.43 -0.20
C VAL A 89 -5.74 4.11 -1.40
N HIS A 90 -5.59 2.90 -1.93
CA HIS A 90 -6.40 2.36 -3.01
C HIS A 90 -7.50 1.50 -2.38
N VAL A 91 -8.74 1.98 -2.49
CA VAL A 91 -9.91 1.42 -1.82
C VAL A 91 -10.58 0.39 -2.72
N ALA A 92 -10.77 -0.80 -2.19
CA ALA A 92 -11.28 -1.99 -2.90
C ALA A 92 -12.10 -2.89 -1.99
N GLN A 93 -11.56 -3.13 -0.79
CA GLN A 93 -12.15 -3.89 0.29
C GLN A 93 -12.08 -3.07 1.58
N ALA A 94 -12.84 -3.52 2.57
CA ALA A 94 -12.77 -3.03 3.93
C ALA A 94 -11.40 -3.35 4.59
N LEU A 95 -11.23 -2.85 5.83
CA LEU A 95 -10.07 -2.92 6.71
C LEU A 95 -8.89 -2.01 6.32
N VAL A 96 -8.40 -2.09 5.08
CA VAL A 96 -7.23 -1.29 4.66
C VAL A 96 -7.51 0.22 4.74
N PRO A 97 -8.62 0.75 4.18
CA PRO A 97 -8.96 2.17 4.29
C PRO A 97 -9.17 2.64 5.73
N GLU A 98 -9.80 1.83 6.58
CA GLU A 98 -10.10 2.14 7.97
C GLU A 98 -8.82 2.22 8.81
N VAL A 99 -7.88 1.29 8.60
CA VAL A 99 -6.56 1.32 9.23
C VAL A 99 -5.80 2.58 8.81
N VAL A 100 -5.83 2.95 7.52
CA VAL A 100 -5.20 4.18 7.02
C VAL A 100 -5.83 5.42 7.65
N CYS A 101 -7.17 5.50 7.69
CA CYS A 101 -7.90 6.62 8.30
C CYS A 101 -7.55 6.77 9.79
N LEU A 102 -7.56 5.66 10.55
CA LEU A 102 -7.20 5.65 11.95
C LEU A 102 -5.76 6.15 12.17
N VAL A 103 -4.80 5.61 11.42
CA VAL A 103 -3.39 6.00 11.55
C VAL A 103 -3.18 7.45 11.12
N SER A 104 -3.84 7.91 10.05
CA SER A 104 -3.80 9.30 9.60
C SER A 104 -4.23 10.26 10.72
N LYS A 105 -5.32 9.95 11.43
CA LYS A 105 -5.81 10.74 12.57
C LYS A 105 -4.83 10.73 13.74
N ILE A 106 -4.32 9.56 14.13
CA ILE A 106 -3.35 9.43 15.24
C ILE A 106 -2.04 10.18 14.94
N ARG A 107 -1.55 10.08 13.70
CA ARG A 107 -0.24 10.59 13.29
C ARG A 107 -0.26 11.98 12.69
N LYS A 108 -1.45 12.50 12.39
CA LYS A 108 -1.68 13.75 11.64
C LYS A 108 -0.93 13.74 10.29
N ILE A 109 -0.98 12.61 9.59
CA ILE A 109 -0.38 12.43 8.26
C ILE A 109 -1.51 12.54 7.22
N PRO A 110 -1.43 13.44 6.23
CA PRO A 110 -2.48 13.57 5.22
C PRO A 110 -2.60 12.30 4.36
N TYR A 111 -3.82 11.98 3.94
CA TYR A 111 -4.07 10.87 3.03
C TYR A 111 -5.05 11.22 1.90
N ILE A 112 -4.92 10.50 0.79
CA ILE A 112 -5.82 10.53 -0.37
C ILE A 112 -6.42 9.13 -0.52
N ALA A 113 -7.74 9.04 -0.64
CA ALA A 113 -8.43 7.80 -0.97
C ALA A 113 -8.79 7.77 -2.45
N HIS A 114 -8.37 6.71 -3.13
CA HIS A 114 -8.71 6.46 -4.52
C HIS A 114 -9.56 5.19 -4.59
N ILE A 115 -10.85 5.39 -4.86
CA ILE A 115 -11.83 4.31 -4.99
C ILE A 115 -11.70 3.68 -6.37
N HIS A 116 -11.60 2.36 -6.40
CA HIS A 116 -11.67 1.58 -7.64
C HIS A 116 -13.01 0.84 -7.66
N GLY A 117 -13.62 0.74 -8.84
CA GLY A 117 -14.88 0.03 -9.10
C GLY A 117 -14.77 -0.87 -10.32
#